data_AF-A0A1G1K1K4-F1
#
_entry.id   AF-A0A1G1K1K4-F1
#
_cell.length_a   1.000
_cell.length_b   1.000
_cell.length_c   1.000
_cell.angle_alpha   90.00
_cell.angle_beta   90.00
_cell.angle_gamma   90.00
#
_symmetry.space_group_name_H-M   'P 1'
#
loop_
_entity.id
_entity.type
_entity.pdbx_description
1 polymer ?
#
loop_
_entity_poly.entity_id
_entity_poly.type
_entity_poly.pdbx_seq_one_letter_code
_entity_poly.pdbx_strand_id
1 'polypeptide(L)'
;MKRIKLTKKERTIENALLKGDYQKVPKSEFQSIANMIAARRKDAVLNIRINSDDLTQLKKKAEKLGVKYQTFISELLRRIAHNA
;
A
#
# COMPACT_ATOMS: atom_id res chain seq x y z
N MET A 1 -35.67 10.45 23.25
CA MET A 1 -34.63 10.13 22.23
C MET A 1 -34.09 8.73 22.50
N LYS A 2 -34.19 7.79 21.55
CA LYS A 2 -33.61 6.44 21.71
C LYS A 2 -32.08 6.56 21.84
N ARG A 3 -31.50 6.01 22.90
CA ARG A 3 -30.04 5.89 23.05
C ARG A 3 -29.53 4.88 22.03
N ILE A 4 -29.03 5.37 20.89
CA ILE A 4 -28.35 4.55 19.90
C ILE A 4 -27.04 4.07 20.55
N LYS A 5 -26.92 2.76 20.79
CA LYS A 5 -25.67 2.17 21.27
C LYS A 5 -24.75 2.00 20.06
N LEU A 6 -23.75 2.87 19.95
CA LEU A 6 -22.70 2.74 18.95
C LEU A 6 -21.92 1.44 19.15
N THR A 7 -21.62 0.77 18.05
CA THR A 7 -20.68 -0.35 18.03
C THR A 7 -19.27 0.14 18.35
N LYS A 8 -18.36 -0.78 18.70
CA LYS A 8 -16.96 -0.44 19.00
C LYS A 8 -16.29 0.33 17.86
N LYS A 9 -16.56 -0.05 16.59
CA LYS A 9 -16.01 0.62 15.41
C LYS A 9 -16.53 2.05 15.27
N GLU A 10 -17.83 2.25 15.40
CA GLU A 10 -18.44 3.58 15.27
C GLU A 10 -17.95 4.53 16.36
N ARG A 11 -17.81 4.03 17.61
CA ARG A 11 -17.26 4.82 18.71
C ARG A 11 -15.79 5.21 18.49
N THR A 12 -14.99 4.35 17.85
CA THR A 12 -13.60 4.69 17.49
C THR A 12 -13.56 5.80 16.45
N ILE A 13 -14.42 5.74 15.42
CA ILE A 13 -14.51 6.76 14.38
C ILE A 13 -14.97 8.10 14.98
N GLU A 14 -16.00 8.07 15.83
CA GLU A 14 -16.50 9.26 16.54
C GLU A 14 -15.41 9.91 17.40
N ASN A 15 -14.68 9.12 18.19
CA ASN A 15 -13.59 9.63 19.01
C ASN A 15 -12.45 10.23 18.17
N ALA A 16 -12.06 9.59 17.06
CA ALA A 16 -11.03 10.11 16.15
C ALA A 16 -11.48 11.42 15.46
N LEU A 17 -12.77 11.51 15.10
CA LEU A 17 -13.37 12.72 14.55
C LEU A 17 -13.37 13.87 15.55
N LEU A 18 -13.75 13.61 16.81
CA LEU A 18 -13.74 14.60 17.88
C LEU A 18 -12.32 15.04 18.27
N LYS A 19 -11.35 14.14 18.17
CA LYS A 19 -9.92 14.44 18.38
C LYS A 19 -9.30 15.29 17.29
N GLY A 20 -9.96 15.44 16.14
CA GLY A 20 -9.43 16.18 14.99
C GLY A 20 -8.40 15.39 14.18
N ASP A 21 -8.37 14.06 14.30
CA ASP A 21 -7.43 13.19 13.58
C ASP A 21 -7.71 13.14 12.06
N TYR A 22 -8.87 13.65 11.62
CA TYR A 22 -9.27 13.69 10.21
C TYR A 22 -9.18 15.11 9.63
N GLN A 23 -8.45 15.23 8.53
CA GLN A 23 -8.40 16.45 7.74
C GLN A 23 -9.52 16.47 6.69
N LYS A 24 -10.29 17.56 6.64
CA LYS A 24 -11.27 17.78 5.56
C LYS A 24 -10.52 18.15 4.29
N VAL A 25 -10.58 17.28 3.29
CA VAL A 25 -10.04 17.52 1.94
C VAL A 25 -11.17 17.70 0.93
N PRO A 26 -10.98 18.47 -0.16
CA PRO A 26 -11.93 18.54 -1.26
C PRO A 26 -12.23 17.16 -1.85
N LYS A 27 -13.44 16.97 -2.38
CA LYS A 27 -13.89 15.68 -2.94
C LYS A 27 -12.97 15.15 -4.05
N SER A 28 -12.41 16.04 -4.86
CA SER A 28 -11.45 15.70 -5.92
C SER A 28 -10.15 15.11 -5.35
N GLU A 29 -9.60 15.73 -4.32
CA GLU A 29 -8.38 15.29 -3.65
C GLU A 29 -8.62 13.97 -2.90
N PHE A 30 -9.75 13.83 -2.21
CA PHE A 30 -10.15 12.57 -1.59
C PHE A 30 -10.20 11.43 -2.62
N GLN A 31 -10.85 11.67 -3.76
CA GLN A 31 -10.97 10.65 -4.81
C GLN A 31 -9.61 10.30 -5.41
N SER A 32 -8.73 11.28 -5.62
CA SER A 32 -7.36 11.06 -6.08
C SER A 32 -6.59 10.18 -5.10
N ILE A 33 -6.62 10.51 -3.81
CA ILE A 33 -5.95 9.75 -2.75
C ILE A 33 -6.52 8.32 -2.69
N ALA A 34 -7.85 8.17 -2.72
CA ALA A 34 -8.51 6.87 -2.72
C ALA A 34 -8.10 6.02 -3.92
N ASN A 35 -8.06 6.61 -5.12
CA ASN A 35 -7.63 5.94 -6.35
C ASN A 35 -6.15 5.56 -6.30
N MET A 36 -5.26 6.42 -5.77
CA MET A 36 -3.84 6.10 -5.58
C MET A 36 -3.64 4.95 -4.59
N ILE A 37 -4.39 4.92 -3.49
CA ILE A 37 -4.35 3.83 -2.51
C ILE A 37 -4.85 2.53 -3.16
N ALA A 38 -5.96 2.60 -3.91
CA ALA A 38 -6.51 1.44 -4.61
C ALA A 38 -5.56 0.90 -5.68
N ALA A 39 -4.94 1.77 -6.48
CA ALA A 39 -3.95 1.39 -7.49
C ALA A 39 -2.66 0.80 -6.90
N ARG A 40 -2.33 1.16 -5.64
CA ARG A 40 -1.17 0.60 -4.92
C ARG A 40 -1.47 -0.75 -4.26
N ARG A 41 -2.72 -1.22 -4.30
CA ARG A 41 -3.10 -2.52 -3.74
C ARG A 41 -2.39 -3.62 -4.53
N LYS A 42 -1.72 -4.52 -3.82
CA LYS A 42 -1.07 -5.71 -4.41
C LYS A 42 -2.12 -6.80 -4.67
N ASP A 43 -2.98 -6.59 -5.64
CA ASP A 43 -4.10 -7.49 -5.95
C ASP A 43 -3.82 -8.44 -7.13
N ALA A 44 -2.78 -8.17 -7.93
CA ALA A 44 -2.33 -9.05 -9.00
C ALA A 44 -1.11 -9.91 -8.57
N VAL A 45 -1.09 -11.17 -9.01
CA VAL A 45 0.03 -12.09 -8.81
C VAL A 45 0.77 -12.27 -10.14
N LEU A 46 2.10 -12.10 -10.12
CA LEU A 46 2.98 -12.27 -11.26
C LEU A 46 3.86 -13.50 -11.04
N ASN A 47 3.70 -14.53 -11.87
CA ASN A 47 4.52 -15.74 -11.86
C ASN A 47 5.55 -15.66 -12.99
N ILE A 48 6.85 -15.65 -12.66
CA ILE A 48 7.95 -15.57 -13.63
C ILE A 48 8.89 -16.75 -13.40
N ARG A 49 9.31 -17.41 -14.49
CA ARG A 49 10.43 -18.36 -14.46
C ARG A 49 11.73 -17.61 -14.72
N ILE A 50 12.73 -17.85 -13.89
CA ILE A 50 14.09 -17.33 -14.04
C ILE A 50 15.09 -18.44 -13.71
N ASN A 51 16.32 -18.28 -14.19
CA ASN A 51 17.39 -19.22 -13.87
C ASN A 51 17.79 -19.13 -12.39
N SER A 52 18.32 -20.23 -11.86
CA SER A 52 18.75 -20.33 -10.46
C SER A 52 19.91 -19.39 -10.13
N ASP A 53 20.83 -19.16 -11.07
CA ASP A 53 21.94 -18.22 -10.90
C ASP A 53 21.42 -16.79 -10.77
N ASP A 54 20.55 -16.35 -11.69
CA ASP A 54 19.93 -15.01 -11.65
C ASP A 54 19.17 -14.78 -10.33
N LEU A 55 18.38 -15.76 -9.88
CA LEU A 55 17.67 -15.69 -8.61
C LEU A 55 18.64 -15.50 -7.43
N THR A 56 19.78 -16.17 -7.47
CA THR A 56 20.82 -16.09 -6.43
C THR A 56 21.47 -14.70 -6.43
N GLN A 57 21.78 -14.15 -7.60
CA GLN A 57 22.35 -12.81 -7.72
C GLN A 57 21.36 -11.72 -7.26
N LEU A 58 20.08 -11.87 -7.59
CA LEU A 58 19.01 -10.96 -7.14
C LEU A 58 18.88 -10.97 -5.62
N LYS A 59 18.94 -12.15 -4.98
CA LYS A 59 18.93 -12.27 -3.52
C LYS A 59 20.15 -11.57 -2.88
N LYS A 60 21.35 -11.84 -3.38
CA LYS A 60 22.58 -11.18 -2.90
C LYS A 60 22.51 -9.66 -3.01
N LYS A 61 21.96 -9.15 -4.12
CA LYS A 61 21.81 -7.71 -4.34
C LYS A 61 20.78 -7.09 -3.38
N ALA A 62 19.69 -7.78 -3.11
CA ALA A 62 18.68 -7.35 -2.15
C ALA A 62 19.21 -7.37 -0.71
N GLU A 63 19.99 -8.39 -0.33
CA GLU A 63 20.66 -8.48 0.97
C GLU A 63 21.63 -7.32 1.20
N LYS A 64 22.45 -6.98 0.20
CA LYS A 64 23.35 -5.80 0.26
C LYS A 64 22.59 -4.49 0.48
N LEU A 65 21.35 -4.40 0.01
CA LEU A 65 20.47 -3.26 0.18
C LEU A 65 19.62 -3.33 1.46
N GLY A 66 19.73 -4.40 2.25
CA GLY A 66 18.95 -4.59 3.48
C GLY A 66 17.45 -4.84 3.24
N VAL A 67 17.04 -5.29 2.05
CA VAL A 67 15.64 -5.50 1.69
C VAL A 67 15.38 -6.95 1.27
N LYS A 68 14.12 -7.41 1.40
CA LYS A 68 13.71 -8.71 0.86
C LYS A 68 13.80 -8.71 -0.66
N TYR A 69 14.25 -9.82 -1.26
CA TYR A 69 14.41 -9.92 -2.72
C TYR A 69 13.09 -9.68 -3.48
N GLN A 70 11.94 -10.10 -2.93
CA GLN A 70 10.64 -9.82 -3.56
C GLN A 70 10.33 -8.33 -3.57
N THR A 71 10.66 -7.60 -2.49
CA THR A 71 10.51 -6.14 -2.43
C THR A 71 11.41 -5.47 -3.45
N PHE A 72 12.68 -5.89 -3.52
CA PHE A 72 13.63 -5.38 -4.52
C PHE A 72 13.11 -5.55 -5.95
N ILE A 73 12.64 -6.76 -6.31
CA ILE A 73 12.08 -7.03 -7.64
C ILE A 73 10.82 -6.21 -7.90
N SER A 74 9.92 -6.10 -6.90
CA SER A 74 8.70 -5.30 -7.02
C SER A 74 9.00 -3.82 -7.27
N GLU A 75 10.03 -3.26 -6.62
CA GLU A 75 10.46 -1.88 -6.82
C GLU A 75 11.09 -1.68 -8.20
N LEU A 76 11.89 -2.63 -8.68
CA LEU A 76 12.48 -2.57 -10.02
C LEU A 76 11.38 -2.57 -11.10
N LEU A 77 10.43 -3.50 -11.01
CA LEU A 77 9.29 -3.56 -11.94
C LEU A 77 8.47 -2.27 -11.90
N ARG A 78 8.25 -1.71 -10.71
CA ARG A 78 7.52 -0.43 -10.56
C ARG A 78 8.25 0.73 -11.22
N ARG A 79 9.58 0.84 -11.03
CA ARG A 79 10.38 1.87 -11.69
C ARG A 79 10.29 1.77 -13.20
N ILE A 80 10.34 0.57 -13.76
CA ILE A 80 10.23 0.36 -15.21
C ILE A 80 8.82 0.70 -15.72
N ALA A 81 7.77 0.35 -14.99
CA ALA A 81 6.39 0.59 -15.41
C ALA A 81 5.97 2.08 -15.38
N HIS A 82 6.56 2.90 -14.51
CA HIS A 82 6.20 4.32 -14.35
C HIS A 82 7.23 5.31 -14.90
N ASN A 83 8.45 4.87 -15.19
CA ASN A 83 9.41 5.68 -15.95
C ASN A 83 9.26 5.33 -17.44
N ALA A 84 8.24 5.90 -18.08
CA ALA A 84 8.08 5.98 -19.52
C ALA A 84 7.82 7.44 -19.91
#